data_AF-A0A662WUR4-F1
#
_entry.id   AF-A0A662WUR4-F1
#
_cell.length_a   1.000
_cell.length_b   1.000
_cell.length_c   1.000
_cell.angle_alpha   90.00
_cell.angle_beta   90.00
_cell.angle_gamma   90.00
#
_symmetry.space_group_name_H-M   'P 1'
#
loop_
_entity.id
_entity.type
_entity.pdbx_description
1 polymer ?
#
loop_
_entity_poly.entity_id
_entity_poly.type
_entity_poly.pdbx_seq_one_letter_code
_entity_poly.pdbx_strand_id
1 'polypeptide(L)'
;MIMKAAKLPQTLTLDHVSPATRLLEKRRQMFEVQEALDAQKEEFARREDAFHRREEGLRKKDLELQESLIKFNKFLQENESKRNRAVKRASDEVKQRLSKEHEVSRLQTQLAALQKESDALGAQVRHHLKYTRYLELVQEAVPEDYPEVSDLVNRYHTLRETNRDLNRNQVTHEEESESKRLEFTAFQKERANEILTFNNRIAALQRGLEREELQAVKLQHETDANLRATTQKTLALGQIVMAISNLLQRCTSGIHGQILKHVEGSFHAQGGSLNPVGGDSHEVSGAAGSAPGAPASSTSTPAAATGHKSLGGISEADVIHHGQRAVADLDVVAAYMTDFTAIVQGRLDAQRAQKKAAAAAASQATGSNGAVVVTAGDGSHVATSSVAGGPGSSSTVIHSAR
;
A
#
# COMPACT_ATOMS: atom_id res chain seq x y z
N MET A 1 51.67 49.03 -138.47
CA MET A 1 51.68 48.99 -139.94
C MET A 1 52.85 49.83 -140.42
N ILE A 2 53.66 49.23 -141.29
CA ILE A 2 54.86 49.79 -141.91
C ILE A 2 54.47 51.10 -142.64
N MET A 3 55.02 52.23 -142.20
CA MET A 3 54.89 53.51 -142.89
C MET A 3 55.61 53.38 -144.23
N LYS A 4 54.85 53.22 -145.33
CA LYS A 4 55.37 53.35 -146.68
C LYS A 4 55.83 54.80 -146.82
N ALA A 5 57.14 55.02 -146.91
CA ALA A 5 57.73 56.32 -147.19
C ALA A 5 57.11 56.87 -148.49
N ALA A 6 56.40 57.99 -148.39
CA ALA A 6 55.93 58.73 -149.55
C ALA A 6 57.15 59.18 -150.36
N LYS A 7 57.27 58.69 -151.59
CA LYS A 7 58.26 59.20 -152.56
C LYS A 7 57.97 60.69 -152.78
N LEU A 8 58.86 61.56 -152.32
CA LEU A 8 58.83 62.98 -152.69
C LEU A 8 58.98 63.11 -154.23
N PRO A 9 58.24 64.02 -154.89
CA PRO A 9 58.36 64.22 -156.32
C PRO A 9 59.78 64.69 -156.67
N GLN A 10 60.43 63.92 -157.54
CA GLN A 10 61.80 64.13 -157.99
C GLN A 10 61.84 65.36 -158.92
N THR A 11 62.62 66.37 -158.55
CA THR A 11 62.72 67.63 -159.32
C THR A 11 63.52 67.42 -160.60
N LEU A 12 62.84 67.17 -161.72
CA LEU A 12 63.45 67.21 -163.05
C LEU A 12 63.65 68.67 -163.48
N THR A 13 64.88 69.17 -163.38
CA THR A 13 65.28 70.50 -163.85
C THR A 13 65.46 70.47 -165.37
N LEU A 14 64.40 70.81 -166.12
CA LEU A 14 64.45 71.01 -167.57
C LEU A 14 64.86 72.47 -167.88
N ASP A 15 66.15 72.70 -168.10
CA ASP A 15 66.74 74.04 -168.29
C ASP A 15 66.60 74.63 -169.71
N HIS A 16 66.05 73.88 -170.68
CA HIS A 16 65.97 74.30 -172.09
C HIS A 16 64.57 74.13 -172.71
N VAL A 17 63.54 74.67 -172.07
CA VAL A 17 62.15 74.67 -172.58
C VAL A 17 61.51 76.06 -172.42
N SER A 18 60.57 76.40 -173.32
CA SER A 18 59.86 77.70 -173.35
C SER A 18 59.28 78.06 -171.97
N PRO A 19 59.22 79.36 -171.58
CA PRO A 19 58.64 79.82 -170.30
C PRO A 19 57.24 79.24 -170.00
N ALA A 20 56.45 78.98 -171.04
CA ALA A 20 55.16 78.31 -170.92
C ALA A 20 55.26 76.88 -170.36
N THR A 21 56.27 76.10 -170.77
CA THR A 21 56.48 74.72 -170.34
C THR A 21 56.98 74.62 -168.90
N ARG A 22 57.81 75.57 -168.45
CA ARG A 22 58.27 75.65 -167.04
C ARG A 22 57.14 76.02 -166.08
N LEU A 23 56.23 76.90 -166.51
CA LEU A 23 55.02 77.22 -165.74
C LEU A 23 54.09 76.01 -165.61
N LEU A 24 53.94 75.23 -166.69
CA LEU A 24 53.16 73.99 -166.67
C LEU A 24 53.78 72.95 -165.72
N GLU A 25 55.11 72.80 -165.71
CA GLU A 25 55.79 71.87 -164.79
C GLU A 25 55.71 72.35 -163.33
N LYS A 26 55.80 73.66 -163.06
CA LYS A 26 55.58 74.20 -161.70
C LYS A 26 54.14 74.04 -161.23
N ARG A 27 53.16 74.18 -162.12
CA ARG A 27 51.75 73.85 -161.83
C ARG A 27 51.59 72.36 -161.54
N ARG A 28 52.23 71.49 -162.32
CA ARG A 28 52.23 70.04 -162.08
C ARG A 28 52.86 69.70 -160.71
N GLN A 29 54.02 70.25 -160.37
CA GLN A 29 54.65 70.06 -159.05
C GLN A 29 53.76 70.57 -157.91
N MET A 30 53.11 71.72 -158.07
CA MET A 30 52.12 72.22 -157.10
C MET A 30 50.92 71.28 -156.98
N PHE A 31 50.41 70.73 -158.09
CA PHE A 31 49.35 69.72 -158.07
C PHE A 31 49.79 68.42 -157.40
N GLU A 32 51.00 67.92 -157.67
CA GLU A 32 51.55 66.71 -157.04
C GLU A 32 51.74 66.90 -155.52
N VAL A 33 52.23 68.06 -155.07
CA VAL A 33 52.35 68.38 -153.63
C VAL A 33 50.98 68.58 -152.99
N GLN A 34 50.05 69.24 -153.68
CA GLN A 34 48.68 69.42 -153.21
C GLN A 34 47.96 68.08 -153.10
N GLU A 35 48.10 67.20 -154.09
CA GLU A 35 47.57 65.84 -154.08
C GLU A 35 48.20 65.00 -152.95
N ALA A 36 49.51 65.11 -152.71
CA ALA A 36 50.18 64.43 -151.60
C ALA A 36 49.74 64.96 -150.23
N LEU A 37 49.53 66.28 -150.10
CA LEU A 37 49.02 66.90 -148.88
C LEU A 37 47.57 66.49 -148.62
N ASP A 38 46.73 66.46 -149.66
CA ASP A 38 45.34 66.04 -149.56
C ASP A 38 45.24 64.53 -149.27
N ALA A 39 46.10 63.69 -149.85
CA ALA A 39 46.23 62.28 -149.49
C ALA A 39 46.67 62.09 -148.03
N GLN A 40 47.59 62.92 -147.53
CA GLN A 40 48.05 62.85 -146.14
C GLN A 40 46.95 63.32 -145.16
N LYS A 41 46.21 64.40 -145.48
CA LYS A 41 45.04 64.83 -144.72
C LYS A 41 43.97 63.75 -144.69
N GLU A 42 43.69 63.12 -145.83
CA GLU A 42 42.75 62.01 -145.89
C GLU A 42 43.23 60.81 -145.05
N GLU A 43 44.52 60.50 -145.05
CA GLU A 43 45.08 59.45 -144.20
C GLU A 43 44.98 59.78 -142.70
N PHE A 44 45.24 61.03 -142.30
CA PHE A 44 45.06 61.48 -140.92
C PHE A 44 43.59 61.44 -140.50
N ALA A 45 42.68 61.91 -141.34
CA ALA A 45 41.24 61.84 -141.09
C ALA A 45 40.78 60.38 -140.91
N ARG A 46 41.24 59.46 -141.78
CA ARG A 46 40.97 58.02 -141.62
C ARG A 46 41.53 57.45 -140.32
N ARG A 47 42.71 57.89 -139.88
CA ARG A 47 43.32 57.45 -138.61
C ARG A 47 42.58 58.02 -137.39
N GLU A 48 42.18 59.28 -137.45
CA GLU A 48 41.36 59.96 -136.43
C GLU A 48 40.00 59.27 -136.27
N ASP A 49 39.32 58.99 -137.39
CA ASP A 49 38.08 58.19 -137.40
C ASP A 49 38.29 56.80 -136.78
N ALA A 50 39.41 56.14 -137.08
CA ALA A 50 39.72 54.83 -136.50
C ALA A 50 39.98 54.89 -134.99
N PHE A 51 40.63 55.96 -134.51
CA PHE A 51 40.82 56.19 -133.07
C PHE A 51 39.52 56.52 -132.37
N HIS A 52 38.69 57.40 -132.92
CA HIS A 52 37.37 57.71 -132.38
C HIS A 52 36.49 56.47 -132.30
N ARG A 53 36.42 55.64 -133.36
CA ARG A 53 35.70 54.36 -133.32
C ARG A 53 36.23 53.42 -132.24
N ARG A 54 37.55 53.40 -132.02
CA ARG A 54 38.17 52.56 -130.97
C ARG A 54 37.88 53.09 -129.57
N GLU A 55 37.90 54.40 -129.37
CA GLU A 55 37.57 55.06 -128.11
C GLU A 55 36.09 54.85 -127.76
N GLU A 56 35.18 55.08 -128.71
CA GLU A 56 33.76 54.79 -128.56
C GLU A 56 33.52 53.31 -128.25
N GLY A 57 34.22 52.41 -128.94
CA GLY A 57 34.15 50.97 -128.69
C GLY A 57 34.67 50.59 -127.28
N LEU A 58 35.69 51.26 -126.77
CA LEU A 58 36.21 51.03 -125.43
C LEU A 58 35.26 51.58 -124.36
N ARG A 59 34.71 52.79 -124.57
CA ARG A 59 33.72 53.41 -123.69
C ARG A 59 32.44 52.56 -123.59
N LYS A 60 32.00 52.00 -124.72
CA LYS A 60 30.85 51.08 -124.74
C LYS A 60 31.13 49.82 -123.90
N LYS A 61 32.30 49.21 -124.05
CA LYS A 61 32.70 48.04 -123.24
C LYS A 61 32.81 48.37 -121.75
N ASP A 62 33.31 49.55 -121.41
CA ASP A 62 33.38 50.00 -120.00
C ASP A 62 31.98 50.15 -119.40
N LEU A 63 31.05 50.79 -120.13
CA LEU A 63 29.64 50.89 -119.71
C LEU A 63 28.98 49.50 -119.56
N GLU A 64 29.21 48.59 -120.50
CA GLU A 64 28.70 47.21 -120.42
C GLU A 64 29.26 46.48 -119.17
N LEU A 65 30.55 46.66 -118.86
CA LEU A 65 31.17 46.10 -117.67
C LEU A 65 30.58 46.69 -116.39
N GLN A 66 30.43 48.01 -116.31
CA GLN A 66 29.81 48.67 -115.16
C GLN A 66 28.37 48.19 -114.93
N GLU A 67 27.56 48.09 -116.00
CA GLU A 67 26.21 47.52 -115.92
C GLU A 67 26.23 46.08 -115.43
N SER A 68 27.16 45.25 -115.93
CA SER A 68 27.28 43.85 -115.51
C SER A 68 27.65 43.74 -114.03
N LEU A 69 28.49 44.63 -113.52
CA LEU A 69 28.90 44.66 -112.12
C LEU A 69 27.74 45.07 -111.21
N ILE A 70 26.94 46.06 -111.62
CA ILE A 70 25.71 46.44 -110.89
C ILE A 70 24.73 45.27 -110.86
N LYS A 71 24.49 44.60 -112.00
CA LYS A 71 23.62 43.42 -112.09
C LYS A 71 24.13 42.28 -111.20
N PHE A 72 25.45 42.04 -111.18
CA PHE A 72 26.06 41.00 -110.36
C PHE A 72 25.99 41.33 -108.87
N ASN A 73 26.25 42.58 -108.47
CA ASN A 73 26.12 43.01 -107.08
C ASN A 73 24.68 42.86 -106.59
N LYS A 74 23.70 43.28 -107.41
CA LYS A 74 22.27 43.07 -107.13
C LYS A 74 21.94 41.58 -106.99
N PHE A 75 22.45 40.72 -107.89
CA PHE A 75 22.27 39.28 -107.80
C PHE A 75 22.84 38.70 -106.50
N LEU A 76 24.05 39.11 -106.10
CA LEU A 76 24.65 38.68 -104.83
C LEU A 76 23.81 39.11 -103.63
N GLN A 77 23.35 40.36 -103.58
CA GLN A 77 22.49 40.85 -102.50
C GLN A 77 21.16 40.07 -102.42
N GLU A 78 20.52 39.83 -103.57
CA GLU A 78 19.28 39.06 -103.63
C GLU A 78 19.48 37.59 -103.21
N ASN A 79 20.58 36.97 -103.64
CA ASN A 79 20.91 35.59 -103.27
C ASN A 79 21.20 35.48 -101.78
N GLU A 80 22.01 36.40 -101.24
CA GLU A 80 22.31 36.49 -99.82
C GLU A 80 21.04 36.71 -98.99
N SER A 81 20.13 37.57 -99.47
CA SER A 81 18.81 37.78 -98.86
C SER A 81 17.95 36.51 -98.89
N LYS A 82 17.97 35.75 -100.00
CA LYS A 82 17.26 34.44 -100.11
C LYS A 82 17.86 33.41 -99.16
N ARG A 83 19.19 33.32 -99.08
CA ARG A 83 19.92 32.43 -98.17
C ARG A 83 19.56 32.74 -96.72
N ASN A 84 19.62 34.01 -96.32
CA ASN A 84 19.30 34.43 -94.95
C ASN A 84 17.82 34.15 -94.59
N ARG A 85 16.88 34.36 -95.53
CA ARG A 85 15.48 33.96 -95.33
C ARG A 85 15.33 32.44 -95.16
N ALA A 86 16.01 31.64 -95.98
CA ALA A 86 15.95 30.18 -95.88
C ALA A 86 16.54 29.68 -94.55
N VAL A 87 17.70 30.20 -94.15
CA VAL A 87 18.33 29.88 -92.86
C VAL A 87 17.43 30.26 -91.70
N LYS A 88 16.82 31.46 -91.73
CA LYS A 88 15.91 31.90 -90.67
C LYS A 88 14.66 31.02 -90.58
N ARG A 89 14.05 30.64 -91.70
CA ARG A 89 12.90 29.72 -91.70
C ARG A 89 13.29 28.36 -91.12
N ALA A 90 14.44 27.81 -91.54
CA ALA A 90 14.93 26.55 -91.00
C ALA A 90 15.19 26.64 -89.48
N SER A 91 15.76 27.75 -88.98
CA SER A 91 15.96 27.92 -87.53
C SER A 91 14.63 28.05 -86.77
N ASP A 92 13.67 28.78 -87.32
CA ASP A 92 12.35 28.96 -86.70
C ASP A 92 11.57 27.63 -86.66
N GLU A 93 11.62 26.83 -87.74
CA GLU A 93 11.05 25.49 -87.81
C GLU A 93 11.70 24.52 -86.81
N VAL A 94 13.03 24.53 -86.69
CA VAL A 94 13.73 23.72 -85.68
C VAL A 94 13.31 24.13 -84.27
N LYS A 95 13.23 25.43 -83.97
CA LYS A 95 12.78 25.92 -82.67
C LYS A 95 11.33 25.48 -82.37
N GLN A 96 10.45 25.57 -83.37
CA GLN A 96 9.06 25.13 -83.23
C GLN A 96 8.96 23.61 -82.99
N ARG A 97 9.74 22.81 -83.74
CA ARG A 97 9.81 21.36 -83.57
C ARG A 97 10.26 21.00 -82.16
N LEU A 98 11.35 21.60 -81.67
CA LEU A 98 11.85 21.37 -80.31
C LEU A 98 10.80 21.73 -79.26
N SER A 99 10.13 22.88 -79.39
CA SER A 99 9.05 23.26 -78.46
C SER A 99 7.92 22.23 -78.43
N LYS A 100 7.55 21.67 -79.58
CA LYS A 100 6.51 20.64 -79.69
C LYS A 100 6.97 19.30 -79.15
N GLU A 101 8.21 18.90 -79.37
CA GLU A 101 8.80 17.68 -78.79
C GLU A 101 8.79 17.73 -77.26
N HIS A 102 9.11 18.87 -76.66
CA HIS A 102 9.02 19.06 -75.20
C HIS A 102 7.58 18.96 -74.70
N GLU A 103 6.62 19.58 -75.42
CA GLU A 103 5.20 19.50 -75.09
C GLU A 103 4.68 18.05 -75.17
N VAL A 104 5.05 17.31 -76.22
CA VAL A 104 4.71 15.89 -76.39
C VAL A 104 5.28 15.05 -75.25
N SER A 105 6.56 15.22 -74.91
CA SER A 105 7.20 14.51 -73.80
C SER A 105 6.51 14.77 -72.46
N ARG A 106 6.14 16.04 -72.19
CA ARG A 106 5.38 16.42 -71.00
C ARG A 106 4.02 15.73 -70.96
N LEU A 107 3.27 15.77 -72.06
CA LEU A 107 1.94 15.15 -72.17
C LEU A 107 2.01 13.62 -72.05
N GLN A 108 3.02 12.98 -72.65
CA GLN A 108 3.24 11.54 -72.51
C GLN A 108 3.49 11.13 -71.06
N THR A 109 4.29 11.92 -70.33
CA THR A 109 4.55 11.68 -68.90
C THR A 109 3.26 11.81 -68.07
N GLN A 110 2.45 12.83 -68.34
CA GLN A 110 1.16 13.02 -67.67
C GLN A 110 0.17 11.89 -67.97
N LEU A 111 0.11 11.46 -69.23
CA LEU A 111 -0.75 10.37 -69.66
C LEU A 111 -0.35 9.06 -68.96
N ALA A 112 0.95 8.74 -68.91
CA ALA A 112 1.44 7.55 -68.22
C ALA A 112 1.13 7.58 -66.71
N ALA A 113 1.23 8.75 -66.06
CA ALA A 113 0.87 8.90 -64.66
C ALA A 113 -0.63 8.66 -64.42
N LEU A 114 -1.49 9.26 -65.25
CA LEU A 114 -2.95 9.09 -65.16
C LEU A 114 -3.37 7.65 -65.46
N GLN A 115 -2.73 6.97 -66.42
CA GLN A 115 -2.98 5.55 -66.69
C GLN A 115 -2.65 4.69 -65.48
N LYS A 116 -1.49 4.92 -64.84
CA LYS A 116 -1.10 4.19 -63.63
C LYS A 116 -2.09 4.42 -62.48
N GLU A 117 -2.58 5.65 -62.31
CA GLU A 117 -3.59 5.97 -61.30
C GLU A 117 -4.93 5.28 -61.59
N SER A 118 -5.38 5.31 -62.85
CA SER A 118 -6.58 4.61 -63.31
C SER A 118 -6.49 3.10 -63.09
N ASP A 119 -5.33 2.49 -63.38
CA ASP A 119 -5.10 1.06 -63.17
C ASP A 119 -5.11 0.70 -61.67
N ALA A 120 -4.53 1.55 -60.82
CA ALA A 120 -4.53 1.38 -59.37
C ALA A 120 -5.94 1.49 -58.78
N LEU A 121 -6.70 2.51 -59.18
CA LEU A 121 -8.12 2.69 -58.81
C LEU A 121 -8.94 1.50 -59.30
N GLY A 122 -8.74 1.07 -60.54
CA GLY A 122 -9.42 -0.11 -61.10
C GLY A 122 -9.11 -1.39 -60.32
N ALA A 123 -7.87 -1.56 -59.84
CA ALA A 123 -7.50 -2.67 -58.97
C ALA A 123 -8.19 -2.61 -57.61
N GLN A 124 -8.29 -1.42 -56.99
CA GLN A 124 -9.03 -1.22 -55.74
C GLN A 124 -10.51 -1.54 -55.93
N VAL A 125 -11.15 -1.04 -56.99
CA VAL A 125 -12.55 -1.35 -57.30
C VAL A 125 -12.75 -2.85 -57.46
N ARG A 126 -11.91 -3.55 -58.23
CA ARG A 126 -11.98 -5.02 -58.36
C ARG A 126 -11.82 -5.73 -57.01
N HIS A 127 -10.92 -5.23 -56.16
CA HIS A 127 -10.73 -5.78 -54.82
C HIS A 127 -11.97 -5.60 -53.94
N HIS A 128 -12.63 -4.44 -53.98
CA HIS A 128 -13.81 -4.14 -53.16
C HIS A 128 -15.10 -4.78 -53.69
N LEU A 129 -15.21 -4.96 -55.01
CA LEU A 129 -16.40 -5.50 -55.67
C LEU A 129 -16.82 -6.88 -55.12
N LYS A 130 -15.86 -7.72 -54.71
CA LYS A 130 -16.18 -9.02 -54.11
C LYS A 130 -16.95 -8.89 -52.78
N TYR A 131 -16.68 -7.83 -52.00
CA TYR A 131 -17.38 -7.57 -50.75
C TYR A 131 -18.76 -6.96 -51.01
N THR A 132 -18.85 -6.02 -51.96
CA THR A 132 -20.14 -5.47 -52.40
C THR A 132 -21.06 -6.60 -52.88
N ARG A 133 -20.57 -7.45 -53.78
CA ARG A 133 -21.33 -8.61 -54.28
C ARG A 133 -21.74 -9.56 -53.16
N TYR A 134 -20.88 -9.79 -52.17
CA TYR A 134 -21.24 -10.60 -51.02
C TYR A 134 -22.36 -9.97 -50.20
N LEU A 135 -22.29 -8.66 -49.93
CA LEU A 135 -23.33 -7.95 -49.17
C LEU A 135 -24.66 -7.90 -49.93
N GLU A 136 -24.62 -7.71 -51.25
CA GLU A 136 -25.79 -7.81 -52.13
C GLU A 136 -26.40 -9.22 -52.05
N LEU A 137 -25.60 -10.29 -52.13
CA LEU A 137 -26.09 -11.67 -51.98
C LEU A 137 -26.74 -11.92 -50.61
N VAL A 138 -26.20 -11.34 -49.54
CA VAL A 138 -26.81 -11.46 -48.19
C VAL A 138 -28.11 -10.68 -48.12
N GLN A 139 -28.18 -9.50 -48.72
CA GLN A 139 -29.39 -8.69 -48.80
C GLN A 139 -30.47 -9.38 -49.64
N GLU A 140 -30.12 -10.02 -50.77
CA GLU A 140 -31.03 -10.84 -51.56
C GLU A 140 -31.57 -12.06 -50.79
N ALA A 141 -30.79 -12.63 -49.86
CA ALA A 141 -31.22 -13.76 -49.05
C ALA A 141 -32.17 -13.36 -47.91
N VAL A 142 -32.09 -12.11 -47.42
CA VAL A 142 -32.89 -11.61 -46.29
C VAL A 142 -33.45 -10.20 -46.57
N PRO A 143 -34.29 -10.05 -47.61
CA PRO A 143 -34.76 -8.73 -48.04
C PRO A 143 -35.76 -8.08 -47.07
N GLU A 144 -36.48 -8.90 -46.29
CA GLU A 144 -37.49 -8.41 -45.34
C GLU A 144 -36.85 -7.72 -44.12
N ASP A 145 -35.73 -8.23 -43.62
CA ASP A 145 -35.05 -7.67 -42.45
C ASP A 145 -34.07 -6.55 -42.81
N TYR A 146 -33.45 -6.63 -44.00
CA TYR A 146 -32.45 -5.68 -44.48
C TYR A 146 -32.71 -5.30 -45.95
N PRO A 147 -33.62 -4.35 -46.21
CA PRO A 147 -33.96 -3.93 -47.57
C PRO A 147 -32.76 -3.37 -48.35
N GLU A 148 -31.86 -2.65 -47.67
CA GLU A 148 -30.64 -2.10 -48.27
C GLU A 148 -29.37 -2.70 -47.64
N VAL A 149 -28.28 -2.76 -48.43
CA VAL A 149 -26.95 -3.12 -47.90
C VAL A 149 -26.50 -2.18 -46.78
N SER A 150 -26.94 -0.90 -46.82
CA SER A 150 -26.66 0.06 -45.76
C SER A 150 -27.24 -0.39 -44.41
N ASP A 151 -28.43 -0.99 -44.40
CA ASP A 151 -29.09 -1.47 -43.18
C ASP A 151 -28.29 -2.59 -42.52
N LEU A 152 -27.76 -3.51 -43.34
CA LEU A 152 -26.90 -4.60 -42.86
C LEU A 152 -25.60 -4.07 -42.24
N VAL A 153 -24.98 -3.07 -42.87
CA VAL A 153 -23.77 -2.41 -42.38
C VAL A 153 -24.04 -1.66 -41.08
N ASN A 154 -25.13 -0.89 -41.01
CA ASN A 154 -25.55 -0.17 -39.81
C ASN A 154 -25.82 -1.13 -38.66
N ARG A 155 -26.54 -2.22 -38.92
CA ARG A 155 -26.80 -3.27 -37.94
C ARG A 155 -25.51 -3.89 -37.42
N TYR A 156 -24.55 -4.19 -38.30
CA TYR A 156 -23.24 -4.68 -37.91
C TYR A 156 -22.51 -3.67 -37.02
N HIS A 157 -22.53 -2.37 -37.36
CA HIS A 157 -21.92 -1.34 -36.54
C HIS A 157 -22.52 -1.30 -35.14
N THR A 158 -23.85 -1.24 -35.02
CA THR A 158 -24.53 -1.28 -33.73
C THR A 158 -24.20 -2.56 -32.95
N LEU A 159 -24.21 -3.72 -33.60
CA LEU A 159 -23.90 -4.99 -32.93
C LEU A 159 -22.44 -5.06 -32.47
N ARG A 160 -21.52 -4.53 -33.27
CA ARG A 160 -20.10 -4.45 -32.94
C ARG A 160 -19.84 -3.50 -31.78
N GLU A 161 -20.48 -2.33 -31.77
CA GLU A 161 -20.36 -1.35 -30.69
C GLU A 161 -20.95 -1.90 -29.40
N THR A 162 -22.16 -2.44 -29.44
CA THR A 162 -22.80 -3.08 -28.27
C THR A 162 -21.99 -4.27 -27.75
N ASN A 163 -21.41 -5.10 -28.62
CA ASN A 163 -20.53 -6.19 -28.19
C ASN A 163 -19.25 -5.66 -27.53
N ARG A 164 -18.66 -4.58 -28.06
CA ARG A 164 -17.49 -3.94 -27.46
C ARG A 164 -17.80 -3.40 -26.08
N ASP A 165 -18.94 -2.73 -25.93
CA ASP A 165 -19.37 -2.15 -24.66
C ASP A 165 -19.72 -3.25 -23.65
N LEU A 166 -20.39 -4.32 -24.08
CA LEU A 166 -20.69 -5.48 -23.23
C LEU A 166 -19.42 -6.17 -22.75
N ASN A 167 -18.45 -6.43 -23.64
CA ASN A 167 -17.17 -7.00 -23.26
C ASN A 167 -16.41 -6.11 -22.27
N ARG A 168 -16.44 -4.79 -22.48
CA ARG A 168 -15.82 -3.84 -21.54
C ARG A 168 -16.49 -3.91 -20.17
N ASN A 169 -17.82 -3.89 -20.13
CA ASN A 169 -18.57 -3.98 -18.88
C ASN A 169 -18.34 -5.32 -18.19
N GLN A 170 -18.25 -6.41 -18.95
CA GLN A 170 -17.92 -7.73 -18.40
C GLN A 170 -16.57 -7.70 -17.69
N VAL A 171 -15.52 -7.19 -18.35
CA VAL A 171 -14.18 -7.09 -17.73
C VAL A 171 -14.24 -6.24 -16.45
N THR A 172 -14.90 -5.08 -16.50
CA THR A 172 -15.03 -4.22 -15.31
C THR A 172 -15.78 -4.92 -14.16
N HIS A 173 -16.87 -5.62 -14.45
CA HIS A 173 -17.61 -6.36 -13.42
C HIS A 173 -16.84 -7.57 -12.89
N GLU A 174 -16.05 -8.24 -13.73
CA GLU A 174 -15.16 -9.33 -13.30
C GLU A 174 -14.08 -8.80 -12.35
N GLU A 175 -13.44 -7.66 -12.68
CA GLU A 175 -12.46 -6.98 -11.81
C GLU A 175 -13.07 -6.55 -10.48
N GLU A 176 -14.25 -5.91 -10.50
CA GLU A 176 -14.96 -5.50 -9.28
C GLU A 176 -15.38 -6.70 -8.42
N SER A 177 -15.85 -7.78 -9.05
CA SER A 177 -16.22 -9.01 -8.36
C SER A 177 -15.00 -9.68 -7.73
N GLU A 178 -13.88 -9.71 -8.44
CA GLU A 178 -12.63 -10.25 -7.91
C GLU A 178 -12.12 -9.41 -6.74
N SER A 179 -12.17 -8.08 -6.83
CA SER A 179 -11.80 -7.17 -5.72
C SER A 179 -12.65 -7.45 -4.48
N LYS A 180 -13.98 -7.50 -4.61
CA LYS A 180 -14.89 -7.81 -3.51
C LYS A 180 -14.64 -9.21 -2.93
N ARG A 181 -14.33 -10.20 -3.76
CA ARG A 181 -13.98 -11.56 -3.32
C ARG A 181 -12.69 -11.57 -2.50
N LEU A 182 -11.68 -10.81 -2.92
CA LEU A 182 -10.42 -10.66 -2.19
C LEU A 182 -10.62 -9.94 -0.86
N GLU A 183 -11.37 -8.83 -0.84
CA GLU A 183 -11.73 -8.09 0.37
C GLU A 183 -12.48 -8.98 1.37
N PHE A 184 -13.49 -9.71 0.91
CA PHE A 184 -14.25 -10.63 1.77
C PHE A 184 -13.38 -11.75 2.35
N THR A 185 -12.45 -12.29 1.55
CA THR A 185 -11.51 -13.31 2.01
C THR A 185 -10.54 -12.75 3.04
N ALA A 186 -10.07 -11.51 2.86
CA ALA A 186 -9.22 -10.82 3.82
C ALA A 186 -9.96 -10.57 5.14
N PHE A 187 -11.18 -10.04 5.08
CA PHE A 187 -12.04 -9.82 6.24
C PHE A 187 -12.32 -11.11 7.02
N GLN A 188 -12.61 -12.22 6.33
CA GLN A 188 -12.78 -13.52 7.00
C GLN A 188 -11.52 -13.97 7.74
N LYS A 189 -10.34 -13.82 7.12
CA LYS A 189 -9.06 -14.17 7.75
C LYS A 189 -8.79 -13.30 8.98
N GLU A 190 -9.04 -11.99 8.88
CA GLU A 190 -8.91 -11.06 9.99
C GLU A 190 -9.84 -11.45 11.15
N ARG A 191 -11.13 -11.69 10.86
CA ARG A 191 -12.10 -12.08 11.89
C ARG A 191 -11.77 -13.42 12.54
N ALA A 192 -11.27 -14.39 11.77
CA ALA A 192 -10.79 -15.66 12.31
C ALA A 192 -9.59 -15.46 13.25
N ASN A 193 -8.64 -14.59 12.88
CA ASN A 193 -7.51 -14.23 13.74
C ASN A 193 -7.96 -13.51 15.03
N GLU A 194 -8.96 -12.63 14.95
CA GLU A 194 -9.55 -11.98 16.13
C GLU A 194 -10.19 -13.02 17.07
N ILE A 195 -10.96 -13.97 16.53
CA ILE A 195 -11.56 -15.06 17.32
C ILE A 195 -10.47 -15.86 18.03
N LEU A 196 -9.38 -16.22 17.34
CA LEU A 196 -8.25 -16.91 17.96
C LEU A 196 -7.61 -16.06 19.08
N THR A 197 -7.48 -14.75 18.86
CA THR A 197 -6.94 -13.81 19.85
C THR A 197 -7.84 -13.74 21.08
N PHE A 198 -9.17 -13.64 20.90
CA PHE A 198 -10.12 -13.66 22.01
C PHE A 198 -10.14 -15.00 22.74
N ASN A 199 -10.09 -16.13 22.03
CA ASN A 199 -10.01 -17.45 22.65
C ASN A 199 -8.74 -17.60 23.51
N ASN A 200 -7.60 -17.13 23.02
CA ASN A 200 -6.36 -17.08 23.80
C ASN A 200 -6.51 -16.20 25.05
N ARG A 201 -7.21 -15.06 24.93
CA ARG A 201 -7.48 -14.18 26.07
C ARG A 201 -8.42 -14.81 27.09
N ILE A 202 -9.47 -15.50 26.64
CA ILE A 202 -10.39 -16.26 27.51
C ILE A 202 -9.62 -17.33 28.26
N ALA A 203 -8.79 -18.13 27.58
CA ALA A 203 -7.97 -19.15 28.22
C ALA A 203 -6.96 -18.56 29.24
N ALA A 204 -6.43 -17.37 28.98
CA ALA A 204 -5.57 -16.67 29.94
C ALA A 204 -6.34 -16.18 31.17
N LEU A 205 -7.56 -15.67 30.99
CA LEU A 205 -8.43 -15.23 32.08
C LEU A 205 -8.96 -16.40 32.91
N GLN A 206 -9.34 -17.51 32.28
CA GLN A 206 -9.77 -18.75 32.95
C GLN A 206 -8.64 -19.30 33.85
N ARG A 207 -7.41 -19.41 33.32
CA ARG A 207 -6.23 -19.76 34.14
C ARG A 207 -5.95 -18.75 35.26
N GLY A 208 -6.38 -17.50 35.10
CA GLY A 208 -6.35 -16.49 36.15
C GLY A 208 -7.36 -16.76 37.24
N LEU A 209 -8.61 -16.98 36.85
CA LEU A 209 -9.71 -17.29 37.74
C LEU A 209 -9.43 -18.57 38.55
N GLU A 210 -9.04 -19.66 37.91
CA GLU A 210 -8.70 -20.92 38.58
C GLU A 210 -7.59 -20.76 39.63
N ARG A 211 -6.61 -19.88 39.37
CA ARG A 211 -5.56 -19.57 40.34
C ARG A 211 -6.09 -18.82 41.55
N GLU A 212 -6.94 -17.81 41.34
CA GLU A 212 -7.55 -17.05 42.43
C GLU A 212 -8.54 -17.90 43.24
N GLU A 213 -9.34 -18.74 42.58
CA GLU A 213 -10.24 -19.70 43.23
C GLU A 213 -9.46 -20.70 44.08
N LEU A 214 -8.35 -21.24 43.56
CA LEU A 214 -7.48 -22.13 44.33
C LEU A 214 -6.88 -21.42 45.55
N GLN A 215 -6.50 -20.14 45.42
CA GLN A 215 -6.03 -19.35 46.56
C GLN A 215 -7.13 -19.09 47.59
N ALA A 216 -8.34 -18.76 47.14
CA ALA A 216 -9.48 -18.55 48.02
C ALA A 216 -9.81 -19.82 48.83
N VAL A 217 -9.81 -20.99 48.19
CA VAL A 217 -10.02 -22.28 48.88
C VAL A 217 -8.92 -22.56 49.91
N LYS A 218 -7.65 -22.25 49.58
CA LYS A 218 -6.53 -22.40 50.53
C LYS A 218 -6.70 -21.50 51.74
N LEU A 219 -6.97 -20.21 51.53
CA LEU A 219 -7.21 -19.25 52.61
C LEU A 219 -8.44 -19.65 53.44
N GLN A 220 -9.51 -20.12 52.80
CA GLN A 220 -10.68 -20.62 53.51
C GLN A 220 -10.32 -21.80 54.42
N HIS A 221 -9.57 -22.78 53.91
CA HIS A 221 -9.12 -23.91 54.72
C HIS A 221 -8.26 -23.47 55.92
N GLU A 222 -7.36 -22.50 55.71
CA GLU A 222 -6.55 -21.91 56.77
C GLU A 222 -7.42 -21.18 57.82
N THR A 223 -8.40 -20.38 57.38
CA THR A 223 -9.33 -19.72 58.30
C THR A 223 -10.20 -20.71 59.07
N ASP A 224 -10.68 -21.79 58.44
CA ASP A 224 -11.45 -22.85 59.09
C ASP A 224 -10.61 -23.60 60.11
N ALA A 225 -9.33 -23.89 59.80
CA ALA A 225 -8.40 -24.51 60.73
C ALA A 225 -8.16 -23.61 61.95
N ASN A 226 -7.94 -22.31 61.71
CA ASN A 226 -7.78 -21.32 62.78
C ASN A 226 -9.06 -21.16 63.62
N LEU A 227 -10.23 -21.16 62.98
CA LEU A 227 -11.52 -21.10 63.66
C LEU A 227 -11.73 -22.34 64.53
N ARG A 228 -11.52 -23.55 64.01
CA ARG A 228 -11.62 -24.80 64.80
C ARG A 228 -10.67 -24.79 66.00
N ALA A 229 -9.43 -24.37 65.80
CA ALA A 229 -8.45 -24.26 66.88
C ALA A 229 -8.90 -23.24 67.95
N THR A 230 -9.46 -22.11 67.52
CA THR A 230 -10.01 -21.09 68.43
C THR A 230 -11.23 -21.62 69.18
N THR A 231 -12.19 -22.23 68.49
CA THR A 231 -13.37 -22.85 69.11
C THR A 231 -12.98 -23.92 70.13
N GLN A 232 -11.97 -24.76 69.84
CA GLN A 232 -11.47 -25.76 70.78
C GLN A 232 -10.88 -25.11 72.05
N LYS A 233 -10.13 -24.02 71.90
CA LYS A 233 -9.62 -23.23 73.03
C LYS A 233 -10.76 -22.59 73.83
N THR A 234 -11.76 -22.02 73.16
CA THR A 234 -12.95 -21.44 73.81
C THR A 234 -13.75 -22.50 74.57
N LEU A 235 -13.90 -23.71 74.02
CA LEU A 235 -14.55 -24.83 74.70
C LEU A 235 -13.78 -25.24 75.96
N ALA A 236 -12.46 -25.40 75.86
CA ALA A 236 -11.61 -25.73 77.00
C ALA A 236 -11.72 -24.66 78.11
N LEU A 237 -11.72 -23.38 77.71
CA LEU A 237 -11.95 -22.27 78.65
C LEU A 237 -13.34 -22.37 79.31
N GLY A 238 -14.40 -22.62 78.54
CA GLY A 238 -15.75 -22.80 79.07
C GLY A 238 -15.85 -23.96 80.07
N GLN A 239 -15.17 -25.08 79.79
CA GLN A 239 -15.08 -26.22 80.71
C GLN A 239 -14.34 -25.86 82.01
N ILE A 240 -13.25 -25.10 81.93
CA ILE A 240 -12.52 -24.60 83.11
C ILE A 240 -13.43 -23.69 83.95
N VAL A 241 -14.11 -22.73 83.32
CA VAL A 241 -15.05 -21.83 84.01
C VAL A 241 -16.16 -22.62 84.69
N MET A 242 -16.78 -23.60 84.00
CA MET A 242 -17.79 -24.47 84.61
C MET A 242 -17.24 -25.29 85.78
N ALA A 243 -16.01 -25.80 85.69
CA ALA A 243 -15.37 -26.53 86.78
C ALA A 243 -15.12 -25.62 88.00
N ILE A 244 -14.70 -24.38 87.77
CA ILE A 244 -14.53 -23.36 88.81
C ILE A 244 -15.88 -23.04 89.46
N SER A 245 -16.93 -22.77 88.68
CA SER A 245 -18.28 -22.51 89.22
C SER A 245 -18.84 -23.71 89.99
N ASN A 246 -18.62 -24.94 89.51
CA ASN A 246 -18.99 -26.16 90.24
C ASN A 246 -18.22 -26.31 91.56
N LEU A 247 -16.92 -25.99 91.58
CA LEU A 247 -16.10 -26.03 92.78
C LEU A 247 -16.53 -24.97 93.79
N LEU A 248 -16.74 -23.74 93.34
CA LEU A 248 -17.33 -22.66 94.14
C LEU A 248 -18.67 -23.08 94.73
N GLN A 249 -19.55 -23.66 93.91
CA GLN A 249 -20.83 -24.17 94.39
C GLN A 249 -20.64 -25.24 95.47
N ARG A 250 -19.67 -26.16 95.36
CA ARG A 250 -19.38 -27.16 96.41
C ARG A 250 -18.80 -26.54 97.69
N CYS A 251 -18.01 -25.47 97.59
CA CYS A 251 -17.48 -24.74 98.74
C CYS A 251 -18.55 -23.89 99.44
N THR A 252 -19.55 -23.42 98.69
CA THR A 252 -20.61 -22.52 99.20
C THR A 252 -21.94 -23.22 99.50
N SER A 253 -22.16 -24.45 99.01
CA SER A 253 -23.39 -25.23 99.25
C SER A 253 -23.23 -26.27 100.36
N GLY A 254 -24.26 -26.43 101.18
CA GLY A 254 -24.28 -27.35 102.31
C GLY A 254 -23.52 -26.82 103.54
N ILE A 255 -23.43 -27.66 104.59
CA ILE A 255 -23.04 -27.35 105.99
C ILE A 255 -21.75 -26.50 106.18
N HIS A 256 -20.94 -26.32 105.13
CA HIS A 256 -19.72 -25.50 105.16
C HIS A 256 -19.91 -24.05 104.67
N GLY A 257 -21.01 -23.72 103.97
CA GLY A 257 -21.36 -22.35 103.58
C GLY A 257 -21.70 -21.43 104.77
N GLN A 258 -22.07 -22.02 105.91
CA GLN A 258 -22.35 -21.31 107.18
C GLN A 258 -21.10 -21.11 108.06
N ILE A 259 -19.91 -21.51 107.58
CA ILE A 259 -18.63 -21.40 108.29
C ILE A 259 -17.71 -20.33 107.66
N LEU A 260 -18.13 -19.67 106.58
CA LEU A 260 -17.45 -18.49 106.03
C LEU A 260 -17.74 -17.26 106.92
N LYS A 261 -16.78 -16.90 107.77
CA LYS A 261 -16.86 -15.72 108.65
C LYS A 261 -16.23 -14.45 108.08
N HIS A 262 -15.77 -14.48 106.83
CA HIS A 262 -15.24 -13.29 106.18
C HIS A 262 -15.61 -13.27 104.70
N VAL A 263 -16.79 -12.71 104.38
CA VAL A 263 -17.04 -11.73 103.30
C VAL A 263 -18.45 -11.16 103.54
N GLU A 264 -18.56 -10.03 104.24
CA GLU A 264 -19.70 -9.12 104.12
C GLU A 264 -19.31 -8.04 103.11
N GLY A 265 -20.07 -7.90 102.01
CA GLY A 265 -19.83 -6.83 101.05
C GLY A 265 -20.48 -6.98 99.66
N SER A 266 -21.82 -6.93 99.63
CA SER A 266 -22.65 -6.46 98.49
C SER A 266 -22.75 -7.33 97.22
N PHE A 267 -23.81 -8.13 97.12
CA PHE A 267 -24.48 -8.38 95.84
C PHE A 267 -25.99 -8.19 96.00
N HIS A 268 -26.51 -7.14 95.36
CA HIS A 268 -27.94 -6.92 95.20
C HIS A 268 -28.49 -7.85 94.12
N ALA A 269 -29.60 -8.50 94.47
CA ALA A 269 -30.40 -9.29 93.57
C ALA A 269 -31.10 -8.42 92.53
N GLN A 270 -31.08 -8.85 91.27
CA GLN A 270 -32.25 -8.70 90.42
C GLN A 270 -32.36 -9.91 89.51
N GLY A 271 -33.28 -10.80 89.88
CA GLY A 271 -33.77 -11.88 89.05
C GLY A 271 -34.95 -11.42 88.18
N GLY A 272 -35.32 -12.32 87.26
CA GLY A 272 -36.55 -12.24 86.48
C GLY A 272 -36.34 -11.60 85.10
N SER A 273 -36.96 -12.07 84.03
CA SER A 273 -37.78 -13.26 83.80
C SER A 273 -37.83 -13.40 82.29
N LEU A 274 -37.64 -14.62 81.79
CA LEU A 274 -38.10 -15.01 80.48
C LEU A 274 -39.62 -14.88 80.46
N ASN A 275 -40.19 -14.25 79.43
CA ASN A 275 -41.37 -14.76 78.72
C ASN A 275 -41.69 -13.93 77.47
N PRO A 276 -42.50 -14.47 76.54
CA PRO A 276 -42.24 -14.42 75.11
C PRO A 276 -43.43 -13.84 74.34
N VAL A 277 -43.44 -14.09 73.02
CA VAL A 277 -44.62 -14.17 72.12
C VAL A 277 -45.05 -12.91 71.38
N GLY A 278 -45.31 -13.11 70.08
CA GLY A 278 -46.26 -12.37 69.24
C GLY A 278 -45.64 -11.17 68.55
N GLY A 279 -45.53 -11.09 67.22
CA GLY A 279 -46.54 -11.43 66.23
C GLY A 279 -47.66 -10.40 66.30
N ASP A 280 -47.67 -9.38 65.44
CA ASP A 280 -48.55 -9.37 64.27
C ASP A 280 -48.33 -8.12 63.40
N SER A 281 -48.84 -8.25 62.18
CA SER A 281 -48.94 -7.35 61.04
C SER A 281 -49.56 -5.96 61.23
N HIS A 282 -49.19 -5.02 60.35
CA HIS A 282 -50.03 -4.20 59.44
C HIS A 282 -49.28 -2.86 59.19
N GLU A 283 -48.83 -2.51 57.98
CA GLU A 283 -49.55 -2.09 56.76
C GLU A 283 -49.65 -0.55 56.63
N VAL A 284 -49.52 -0.09 55.37
CA VAL A 284 -50.06 1.15 54.78
C VAL A 284 -49.20 2.44 54.76
N SER A 285 -48.70 2.72 53.54
CA SER A 285 -48.90 3.96 52.74
C SER A 285 -47.90 5.12 52.76
N GLY A 286 -47.58 5.54 51.52
CA GLY A 286 -47.30 6.93 51.11
C GLY A 286 -46.22 6.98 50.03
N ALA A 287 -46.48 6.69 48.75
CA ALA A 287 -47.20 7.45 47.70
C ALA A 287 -46.42 8.64 47.09
N ALA A 288 -46.50 8.70 45.74
CA ALA A 288 -46.05 9.72 44.76
C ALA A 288 -44.57 9.68 44.30
N GLY A 289 -44.23 9.66 43.01
CA GLY A 289 -45.03 9.66 41.77
C GLY A 289 -44.16 9.64 40.49
N SER A 290 -44.83 9.29 39.39
CA SER A 290 -44.63 9.72 37.98
C SER A 290 -43.38 9.34 37.15
N ALA A 291 -43.60 8.35 36.27
CA ALA A 291 -43.55 8.40 34.79
C ALA A 291 -42.18 8.57 34.04
N PRO A 292 -42.09 8.21 32.73
CA PRO A 292 -41.17 7.17 32.28
C PRO A 292 -40.17 7.60 31.20
N GLY A 293 -39.06 6.86 31.06
CA GLY A 293 -38.14 7.01 29.93
C GLY A 293 -37.06 5.92 29.94
N ALA A 294 -36.99 5.14 28.87
CA ALA A 294 -35.76 4.43 28.48
C ALA A 294 -34.67 5.47 28.13
N PRO A 295 -33.36 5.15 28.01
CA PRO A 295 -32.72 3.83 27.84
C PRO A 295 -31.39 3.69 28.64
N ALA A 296 -30.55 2.75 28.21
CA ALA A 296 -29.08 2.70 28.38
C ALA A 296 -28.51 1.75 29.45
N SER A 297 -27.82 0.74 28.90
CA SER A 297 -26.43 0.41 29.21
C SER A 297 -25.74 1.29 30.25
N SER A 298 -25.22 0.66 31.30
CA SER A 298 -23.78 0.46 31.49
C SER A 298 -23.48 0.18 32.96
N THR A 299 -22.53 -0.74 33.17
CA THR A 299 -21.71 -0.85 34.39
C THR A 299 -22.46 -1.13 35.70
N SER A 300 -22.72 -2.43 35.94
CA SER A 300 -22.84 -2.98 37.28
C SER A 300 -21.72 -3.99 37.51
N THR A 301 -20.66 -3.50 38.16
CA THR A 301 -19.77 -4.25 39.05
C THR A 301 -20.59 -5.19 39.94
N PRO A 302 -20.23 -6.48 40.11
CA PRO A 302 -20.51 -7.16 41.35
C PRO A 302 -19.27 -6.95 42.23
N ALA A 303 -19.25 -5.83 42.96
CA ALA A 303 -18.45 -5.77 44.16
C ALA A 303 -19.05 -6.81 45.12
N ALA A 304 -18.36 -7.92 45.29
CA ALA A 304 -18.66 -8.93 46.29
C ALA A 304 -18.55 -8.28 47.67
N ALA A 305 -19.65 -7.69 48.16
CA ALA A 305 -19.84 -7.45 49.57
C ALA A 305 -20.25 -8.80 50.18
N THR A 306 -19.24 -9.61 50.52
CA THR A 306 -19.36 -10.69 51.48
C THR A 306 -19.75 -10.06 52.82
N GLY A 307 -21.04 -9.82 53.01
CA GLY A 307 -21.63 -9.62 54.33
C GLY A 307 -21.52 -10.93 55.08
N HIS A 308 -20.40 -11.12 55.78
CA HIS A 308 -20.25 -12.14 56.80
C HIS A 308 -21.38 -11.93 57.81
N LYS A 309 -22.44 -12.71 57.67
CA LYS A 309 -23.41 -12.93 58.74
C LYS A 309 -22.61 -13.61 59.85
N SER A 310 -22.18 -12.82 60.83
CA SER A 310 -21.52 -13.29 62.04
C SER A 310 -22.44 -14.31 62.70
N LEU A 311 -22.16 -15.58 62.45
CA LEU A 311 -22.71 -16.71 63.16
C LEU A 311 -22.20 -16.60 64.59
N GLY A 312 -23.07 -16.12 65.49
CA GLY A 312 -23.03 -16.23 66.96
C GLY A 312 -21.75 -16.77 67.58
N GLY A 313 -20.65 -16.05 67.42
CA GLY A 313 -19.44 -16.26 68.19
C GLY A 313 -19.58 -15.52 69.52
N ILE A 314 -19.36 -16.22 70.63
CA ILE A 314 -19.22 -15.61 71.96
C ILE A 314 -18.22 -14.45 71.83
N SER A 315 -18.62 -13.23 72.18
CA SER A 315 -17.77 -12.06 71.93
C SER A 315 -16.51 -12.14 72.78
N GLU A 316 -15.37 -11.63 72.27
CA GLU A 316 -14.12 -11.60 73.04
C GLU A 316 -14.30 -10.89 74.39
N ALA A 317 -15.17 -9.88 74.44
CA ALA A 317 -15.59 -9.21 75.66
C ALA A 317 -16.30 -10.16 76.64
N ASP A 318 -17.19 -11.04 76.17
CA ASP A 318 -17.84 -12.05 77.01
C ASP A 318 -16.83 -13.05 77.56
N VAL A 319 -15.87 -13.50 76.75
CA VAL A 319 -14.81 -14.43 77.17
C VAL A 319 -13.95 -13.82 78.28
N ILE A 320 -13.54 -12.56 78.13
CA ILE A 320 -12.76 -11.82 79.13
C ILE A 320 -13.57 -11.62 80.41
N HIS A 321 -14.84 -11.25 80.30
CA HIS A 321 -15.72 -11.05 81.46
C HIS A 321 -15.95 -12.35 82.24
N HIS A 322 -16.19 -13.48 81.56
CA HIS A 322 -16.29 -14.79 82.22
C HIS A 322 -14.96 -15.21 82.85
N GLY A 323 -13.82 -14.89 82.21
CA GLY A 323 -12.49 -15.11 82.78
C GLY A 323 -12.26 -14.34 84.08
N GLN A 324 -12.57 -13.03 84.09
CA GLN A 324 -12.45 -12.19 85.28
C GLN A 324 -13.36 -12.68 86.42
N ARG A 325 -14.59 -13.08 86.09
CA ARG A 325 -15.52 -13.65 87.08
C ARG A 325 -15.01 -14.98 87.65
N ALA A 326 -14.46 -15.86 86.82
CA ALA A 326 -13.88 -17.13 87.27
C ALA A 326 -12.66 -16.94 88.17
N VAL A 327 -11.85 -15.88 87.96
CA VAL A 327 -10.75 -15.52 88.87
C VAL A 327 -11.30 -15.11 90.23
N ALA A 328 -12.34 -14.26 90.27
CA ALA A 328 -12.98 -13.89 91.53
C ALA A 328 -13.61 -15.10 92.25
N ASP A 329 -14.23 -16.02 91.50
CA ASP A 329 -14.78 -17.27 92.04
C ASP A 329 -13.67 -18.16 92.65
N LEU A 330 -12.48 -18.23 92.02
CA LEU A 330 -11.31 -18.94 92.56
C LEU A 330 -10.77 -18.31 93.84
N ASP A 331 -10.77 -16.97 93.96
CA ASP A 331 -10.34 -16.28 95.18
C ASP A 331 -11.24 -16.66 96.37
N VAL A 332 -12.55 -16.79 96.15
CA VAL A 332 -13.49 -17.27 97.17
C VAL A 332 -13.22 -18.73 97.56
N VAL A 333 -12.92 -19.60 96.58
CA VAL A 333 -12.52 -20.99 96.86
C VAL A 333 -11.20 -21.04 97.66
N ALA A 334 -10.23 -20.17 97.35
CA ALA A 334 -8.96 -20.08 98.07
C ALA A 334 -9.16 -19.59 99.52
N ALA A 335 -10.03 -18.60 99.74
CA ALA A 335 -10.42 -18.15 101.08
C ALA A 335 -11.08 -19.29 101.87
N TYR A 336 -12.02 -20.02 101.25
CA TYR A 336 -12.64 -21.21 101.84
C TYR A 336 -11.59 -22.28 102.24
N MET A 337 -10.61 -22.58 101.38
CA MET A 337 -9.55 -23.54 101.71
C MET A 337 -8.67 -23.06 102.86
N THR A 338 -8.40 -21.75 102.95
CA THR A 338 -7.63 -21.14 104.03
C THR A 338 -8.38 -21.24 105.35
N ASP A 339 -9.67 -20.91 105.35
CA ASP A 339 -10.55 -21.05 106.52
C ASP A 339 -10.69 -22.51 106.95
N PHE A 340 -10.89 -23.43 106.00
CA PHE A 340 -10.95 -24.87 106.30
C PHE A 340 -9.63 -25.37 106.92
N THR A 341 -8.49 -24.93 106.40
CA THR A 341 -7.17 -25.26 106.96
C THR A 341 -7.02 -24.68 108.36
N ALA A 342 -7.43 -23.44 108.59
CA ALA A 342 -7.43 -22.79 109.90
C ALA A 342 -8.35 -23.51 110.91
N ILE A 343 -9.51 -24.02 110.47
CA ILE A 343 -10.44 -24.79 111.31
C ILE A 343 -9.86 -26.17 111.66
N VAL A 344 -9.26 -26.87 110.70
CA VAL A 344 -8.59 -28.16 110.95
C VAL A 344 -7.41 -27.96 111.90
N GLN A 345 -6.62 -26.91 111.70
CA GLN A 345 -5.51 -26.54 112.59
C GLN A 345 -6.03 -26.17 113.99
N GLY A 346 -7.10 -25.38 114.09
CA GLY A 346 -7.75 -25.03 115.35
C GLY A 346 -8.31 -26.25 116.10
N ARG A 347 -8.84 -27.26 115.39
CA ARG A 347 -9.24 -28.55 115.99
C ARG A 347 -8.03 -29.37 116.46
N LEU A 348 -6.95 -29.40 115.69
CA LEU A 348 -5.70 -30.06 116.08
C LEU A 348 -5.10 -29.42 117.34
N ASP A 349 -5.13 -28.10 117.42
CA ASP A 349 -4.63 -27.34 118.57
C ASP A 349 -5.57 -27.46 119.77
N ALA A 350 -6.89 -27.49 119.58
CA ALA A 350 -7.85 -27.78 120.64
C ALA A 350 -7.72 -29.22 121.17
N GLN A 351 -7.47 -30.21 120.31
CA GLN A 351 -7.17 -31.58 120.74
C GLN A 351 -5.85 -31.66 121.52
N ARG A 352 -4.82 -30.90 121.12
CA ARG A 352 -3.57 -30.79 121.89
C ARG A 352 -3.80 -30.13 123.25
N ALA A 353 -4.61 -29.08 123.32
CA ALA A 353 -4.97 -28.43 124.56
C ALA A 353 -5.80 -29.34 125.49
N GLN A 354 -6.77 -30.09 124.95
CA GLN A 354 -7.56 -31.08 125.71
C GLN A 354 -6.72 -32.25 126.20
N LYS A 355 -5.77 -32.76 125.39
CA LYS A 355 -4.79 -33.76 125.85
C LYS A 355 -3.89 -33.23 126.97
N LYS A 356 -3.51 -31.94 126.91
CA LYS A 356 -2.67 -31.29 127.95
C LYS A 356 -3.45 -31.04 129.25
N ALA A 357 -4.74 -30.72 129.17
CA ALA A 357 -5.62 -30.55 130.33
C ALA A 357 -6.03 -31.89 130.97
N ALA A 358 -6.27 -32.94 130.18
CA ALA A 358 -6.56 -34.29 130.67
C ALA A 358 -5.34 -34.95 131.34
N ALA A 359 -4.12 -34.65 130.89
CA ALA A 359 -2.89 -35.14 131.52
C ALA A 359 -2.61 -34.51 132.91
N ALA A 360 -3.13 -33.31 133.19
CA ALA A 360 -2.94 -32.62 134.48
C ALA A 360 -3.93 -33.09 135.57
N ALA A 361 -5.05 -33.72 135.21
CA ALA A 361 -6.09 -34.17 136.14
C ALA A 361 -5.99 -35.66 136.53
N ALA A 362 -5.09 -36.44 135.91
CA ALA A 362 -5.09 -37.92 135.97
C ALA A 362 -3.94 -38.58 136.75
N SER A 363 -3.10 -37.86 137.51
CA SER A 363 -1.98 -38.50 138.24
C SER A 363 -1.83 -38.09 139.72
N GLN A 364 -2.89 -37.55 140.33
CA GLN A 364 -3.05 -37.40 141.79
C GLN A 364 -3.86 -38.55 142.43
N ALA A 365 -3.96 -39.72 141.79
CA ALA A 365 -4.57 -40.91 142.36
C ALA A 365 -3.92 -42.20 141.82
N THR A 366 -3.68 -43.14 142.73
CA THR A 366 -3.24 -44.55 142.56
C THR A 366 -1.78 -44.83 142.20
N GLY A 367 -1.04 -45.24 143.24
CA GLY A 367 0.18 -46.04 143.15
C GLY A 367 -0.05 -47.55 143.32
N SER A 368 1.03 -48.28 143.03
CA SER A 368 1.37 -49.69 143.34
C SER A 368 0.58 -50.83 142.68
N ASN A 369 1.14 -51.46 141.64
CA ASN A 369 1.74 -52.81 141.73
C ASN A 369 2.20 -53.38 140.37
N GLY A 370 3.35 -54.07 140.39
CA GLY A 370 3.53 -55.35 139.69
C GLY A 370 4.19 -55.35 138.30
N ALA A 371 5.49 -55.64 138.28
CA ALA A 371 6.33 -55.87 137.10
C ALA A 371 6.49 -57.38 136.79
N VAL A 372 6.36 -57.78 135.51
CA VAL A 372 6.93 -58.99 134.82
C VAL A 372 6.86 -58.64 133.32
N VAL A 373 7.92 -58.34 132.54
CA VAL A 373 9.15 -59.04 132.10
C VAL A 373 8.91 -60.24 131.15
N VAL A 374 8.95 -59.99 129.83
CA VAL A 374 9.38 -60.87 128.70
C VAL A 374 9.80 -59.92 127.55
N THR A 375 11.08 -59.51 127.44
CA THR A 375 12.15 -60.03 126.53
C THR A 375 11.77 -60.02 125.04
N ALA A 376 12.29 -59.08 124.24
CA ALA A 376 13.61 -59.07 123.56
C ALA A 376 13.55 -59.74 122.17
N GLY A 377 14.06 -59.05 121.15
CA GLY A 377 14.11 -59.54 119.77
C GLY A 377 14.67 -58.48 118.84
N ASP A 378 15.99 -58.32 118.93
CA ASP A 378 16.84 -57.33 118.28
C ASP A 378 17.31 -57.82 116.90
N GLY A 379 17.73 -56.87 116.05
CA GLY A 379 18.61 -57.08 114.90
C GLY A 379 17.98 -57.69 113.64
N SER A 380 18.56 -57.55 112.46
CA SER A 380 19.72 -56.78 111.98
C SER A 380 19.85 -57.10 110.47
N HIS A 381 20.64 -56.31 109.75
CA HIS A 381 21.34 -56.70 108.51
C HIS A 381 20.48 -56.95 107.24
N VAL A 382 20.97 -56.86 106.00
CA VAL A 382 22.10 -56.20 105.32
C VAL A 382 21.86 -56.48 103.82
N ALA A 383 22.14 -55.48 102.99
CA ALA A 383 22.74 -55.55 101.65
C ALA A 383 22.22 -56.46 100.50
N THR A 384 22.38 -55.84 99.32
CA THR A 384 23.02 -56.35 98.09
C THR A 384 22.24 -57.15 97.04
N SER A 385 22.47 -56.65 95.81
CA SER A 385 22.52 -57.38 94.53
C SER A 385 21.17 -57.83 93.99
N SER A 386 20.92 -57.97 92.70
CA SER A 386 21.78 -58.20 91.52
C SER A 386 20.81 -58.11 90.33
N VAL A 387 21.12 -57.37 89.25
CA VAL A 387 21.72 -57.90 88.02
C VAL A 387 20.74 -58.50 87.02
N ALA A 388 21.03 -58.14 85.76
CA ALA A 388 20.73 -58.81 84.49
C ALA A 388 19.28 -58.75 83.99
N GLY A 389 19.05 -58.57 82.69
CA GLY A 389 20.00 -58.46 81.60
C GLY A 389 19.29 -58.54 80.26
N GLY A 390 19.77 -57.73 79.33
CA GLY A 390 20.27 -58.25 78.06
C GLY A 390 19.30 -58.59 76.92
N PRO A 391 19.86 -58.67 75.69
CA PRO A 391 19.20 -58.25 74.45
C PRO A 391 19.30 -59.31 73.32
N GLY A 392 18.90 -58.95 72.10
CA GLY A 392 19.27 -59.61 70.84
C GLY A 392 18.62 -58.86 69.66
N SER A 393 19.38 -58.17 68.78
CA SER A 393 20.14 -58.70 67.61
C SER A 393 19.19 -59.28 66.55
N SER A 394 19.24 -58.99 65.24
CA SER A 394 20.34 -58.66 64.30
C SER A 394 19.71 -58.05 63.02
N SER A 395 20.37 -57.10 62.34
CA SER A 395 21.20 -57.26 61.12
C SER A 395 20.37 -57.65 59.87
N THR A 396 20.53 -57.14 58.64
CA THR A 396 21.72 -56.83 57.80
C THR A 396 21.14 -56.20 56.48
N VAL A 397 21.63 -55.06 55.95
CA VAL A 397 22.48 -54.92 54.71
C VAL A 397 21.71 -55.02 53.36
N ILE A 398 21.97 -54.32 52.23
CA ILE A 398 22.83 -53.23 51.72
C ILE A 398 22.36 -52.92 50.25
N HIS A 399 22.67 -51.71 49.74
CA HIS A 399 22.75 -51.24 48.33
C HIS A 399 21.42 -51.06 47.54
N SER A 400 21.29 -50.17 46.54
CA SER A 400 22.24 -49.37 45.74
C SER A 400 21.54 -48.13 45.16
N ALA A 401 22.36 -47.23 44.61
CA ALA A 401 22.07 -45.99 43.93
C ALA A 401 20.99 -46.00 42.83
N ARG A 402 20.29 -44.87 42.67
CA ARG A 402 20.46 -43.94 41.54
C ARG A 402 19.91 -42.56 41.89
#